data_AF-A0A821CU36-F1
#
_entry.id   AF-A0A821CU36-F1
#
_cell.length_a   1.000
_cell.length_b   1.000
_cell.length_c   1.000
_cell.angle_alpha   90.00
_cell.angle_beta   90.00
_cell.angle_gamma   90.00
#
_symmetry.space_group_name_H-M   'P 1'
#
loop_
_entity.id
_entity.type
_entity.pdbx_description
1 polymer ?
#
loop_
_entity_poly.entity_id
_entity_poly.type
_entity_poly.pdbx_seq_one_letter_code
_entity_poly.pdbx_strand_id
1 'polypeptide(L)'
;GILGCYLCGLHLAFECYRSWRLRYETIIIGIMFIAVVYYVHGVKQYITRNIHVTLFVTISLLGILPALHWYYLHGGWSNHHVQYFFPKLFILYGILAIGALAYLTKFPERFFPGYFDILLASHQIWHFSALAAFIWWYQNGIKLLQYYITNPCNAQLK
;
A
#
# COMPACT_ATOMS: atom_id res chain seq x y z
N GLY A 1 -5.20 3.71 8.48
CA GLY A 1 -5.16 3.33 7.05
C GLY A 1 -3.78 2.83 6.68
N ILE A 2 -2.96 3.68 6.04
CA ILE A 2 -1.63 3.31 5.50
C ILE A 2 -0.74 2.59 6.50
N LEU A 3 -0.49 3.18 7.67
CA LEU A 3 0.43 2.60 8.66
C LEU A 3 0.04 1.16 9.02
N GLY A 4 -1.25 0.88 9.20
CA GLY A 4 -1.75 -0.47 9.48
C GLY A 4 -1.44 -1.44 8.34
N CYS A 5 -1.66 -1.05 7.09
CA CYS A 5 -1.32 -1.87 5.93
C CYS A 5 0.18 -2.19 5.87
N TYR A 6 1.04 -1.19 6.10
CA TYR A 6 2.49 -1.40 6.15
C TYR A 6 2.90 -2.34 7.26
N LEU A 7 2.43 -2.11 8.49
CA LEU A 7 2.80 -2.95 9.63
C LEU A 7 2.37 -4.40 9.40
N CYS A 8 1.12 -4.65 9.02
CA CYS A 8 0.65 -6.01 8.75
C CYS A 8 1.40 -6.66 7.57
N GLY A 9 1.64 -5.91 6.48
CA GLY A 9 2.36 -6.42 5.31
C GLY A 9 3.81 -6.77 5.59
N LEU A 10 4.54 -5.84 6.21
CA LEU A 10 5.95 -6.04 6.57
C LEU A 10 6.10 -7.16 7.58
N HIS A 11 5.17 -7.25 8.54
CA HIS A 11 5.20 -8.29 9.56
C HIS A 11 5.11 -9.68 8.94
N LEU A 12 4.14 -9.89 8.05
CA LEU A 12 3.92 -11.15 7.36
C LEU A 12 5.00 -11.44 6.32
N ALA A 13 5.34 -10.47 5.48
CA ALA A 13 6.30 -10.66 4.39
C ALA A 13 7.70 -11.01 4.91
N PHE A 14 8.15 -10.37 6.00
CA PHE A 14 9.47 -10.59 6.58
C PHE A 14 9.42 -11.45 7.85
N GLU A 15 8.43 -12.33 7.98
CA GLU A 15 8.29 -13.25 9.11
C GLU A 15 9.58 -14.06 9.32
N CYS A 16 10.14 -14.61 8.23
CA CYS A 16 11.38 -15.38 8.26
C CYS A 16 12.66 -14.52 8.43
N TYR A 17 12.56 -13.20 8.32
CA TYR A 17 13.70 -12.27 8.29
C TYR A 17 13.54 -11.15 9.31
N ARG A 18 13.60 -11.50 10.61
CA ARG A 18 13.33 -10.58 11.72
C ARG A 18 14.12 -9.27 11.67
N SER A 19 15.40 -9.32 11.32
CA SER A 19 16.24 -8.12 11.26
C SER A 19 15.78 -7.13 10.18
N TRP A 20 15.33 -7.63 9.02
CA TRP A 20 14.79 -6.80 7.94
C TRP A 20 13.41 -6.24 8.29
N ARG A 21 12.55 -7.08 8.89
CA ARG A 21 11.24 -6.67 9.41
C ARG A 21 11.34 -5.44 10.31
N LEU A 22 12.16 -5.53 11.36
CA LEU A 22 12.31 -4.45 12.34
C LEU A 22 12.81 -3.16 11.70
N ARG A 23 13.79 -3.24 10.79
CA ARG A 23 14.31 -2.06 10.09
C ARG A 23 13.19 -1.34 9.31
N TYR A 24 12.42 -2.06 8.50
CA TYR A 24 11.35 -1.45 7.72
C TYR A 24 10.20 -0.93 8.58
N GLU A 25 9.81 -1.65 9.63
CA GLU A 25 8.77 -1.22 10.59
C GLU A 25 9.18 0.08 11.29
N THR A 26 10.43 0.20 11.76
CA THR A 26 10.92 1.44 12.37
C THR A 26 10.97 2.59 11.38
N ILE A 27 11.44 2.36 10.15
CA ILE A 27 11.49 3.39 9.10
C ILE A 27 10.08 3.91 8.79
N ILE A 28 9.10 3.04 8.59
CA ILE A 28 7.74 3.49 8.23
C ILE A 28 7.04 4.21 9.39
N ILE A 29 7.24 3.77 10.63
CA ILE A 29 6.73 4.47 11.82
C ILE A 29 7.34 5.88 11.89
N GLY A 30 8.65 6.02 11.67
CA GLY A 30 9.33 7.31 11.65
C GLY A 30 8.80 8.25 10.55
N ILE A 31 8.65 7.76 9.32
CA ILE A 31 8.10 8.53 8.20
C ILE A 31 6.66 8.96 8.49
N MET A 32 5.82 8.07 9.02
CA MET A 32 4.44 8.38 9.37
C MET A 32 4.36 9.40 10.51
N PHE A 33 5.25 9.33 11.50
CA PHE A 33 5.33 10.32 12.56
C PHE A 33 5.67 11.71 12.01
N ILE A 34 6.68 11.82 11.16
CA ILE A 34 7.05 13.09 10.50
C ILE A 34 5.90 13.62 9.66
N ALA A 35 5.22 12.76 8.89
CA ALA A 35 4.06 13.16 8.08
C ALA A 35 2.90 13.70 8.93
N VAL A 36 2.64 13.10 10.09
CA VAL A 36 1.63 13.59 11.04
C VAL A 36 2.04 14.92 11.66
N VAL A 37 3.29 15.09 12.09
CA VAL A 37 3.80 16.37 12.61
C VAL A 37 3.68 17.47 11.57
N TYR A 38 4.08 17.19 10.32
CA TYR A 38 3.91 18.13 9.20
C TYR A 38 2.44 18.49 8.96
N TYR A 39 1.53 17.52 9.03
CA TYR A 39 0.11 17.75 8.85
C TYR A 39 -0.50 18.62 9.96
N VAL A 40 -0.11 18.41 11.21
CA VAL A 40 -0.64 19.12 12.38
C VAL A 40 -0.07 20.52 12.51
N HIS A 41 1.24 20.69 12.30
CA HIS A 41 1.96 21.94 12.53
C HIS A 41 2.24 22.75 11.25
N GLY A 42 1.93 22.19 10.08
CA GLY A 42 2.14 22.86 8.80
C GLY A 42 1.25 24.10 8.65
N VAL A 43 1.81 25.16 8.04
CA VAL A 43 1.08 26.39 7.76
C VAL A 43 0.00 26.10 6.71
N LYS A 44 -1.26 26.02 7.16
CA LYS A 44 -2.44 25.66 6.35
C LYS A 44 -2.57 26.46 5.04
N GLN A 45 -2.04 27.67 5.00
CA GLN A 45 -2.06 28.54 3.82
C GLN A 45 -1.28 27.99 2.61
N TYR A 46 -0.27 27.15 2.82
CA TYR A 46 0.57 26.60 1.74
C TYR A 46 0.21 25.15 1.38
N ILE A 47 -0.61 24.48 2.18
CA ILE A 47 -0.89 23.06 1.99
C ILE A 47 -2.20 22.89 1.23
N THR A 48 -2.08 22.67 -0.07
CA THR A 48 -3.21 22.41 -0.94
C THR A 48 -3.63 20.94 -0.87
N ARG A 49 -4.87 20.65 -1.28
CA ARG A 49 -5.38 19.28 -1.45
C ARG A 49 -4.42 18.40 -2.27
N ASN A 50 -3.83 18.95 -3.33
CA ASN A 50 -2.94 18.19 -4.21
C ASN A 50 -1.65 17.79 -3.48
N ILE A 51 -1.11 18.65 -2.62
CA ILE A 51 0.08 18.32 -1.79
C ILE A 51 -0.23 17.14 -0.86
N HIS A 52 -1.39 17.14 -0.20
CA HIS A 52 -1.79 16.04 0.68
C HIS A 52 -1.91 14.70 -0.07
N VAL A 53 -2.53 14.71 -1.25
CA VAL A 53 -2.66 13.49 -2.07
C VAL A 53 -1.30 13.03 -2.55
N THR A 54 -0.45 13.94 -3.04
CA THR A 54 0.90 13.61 -3.49
C THR A 54 1.72 13.01 -2.36
N LEU A 55 1.68 13.56 -1.15
CA LEU A 55 2.35 12.99 0.03
C LEU A 55 1.83 11.57 0.34
N PHE A 56 0.51 11.37 0.33
CA PHE A 56 -0.10 10.08 0.58
C PHE A 56 0.31 9.02 -0.45
N VAL A 57 0.31 9.40 -1.74
CA VAL A 57 0.74 8.53 -2.85
C VAL A 57 2.22 8.21 -2.73
N THR A 58 3.07 9.21 -2.49
CA THR A 58 4.52 9.01 -2.32
C THR A 58 4.81 8.05 -1.18
N ILE A 59 4.20 8.25 0.00
CA ILE A 59 4.37 7.34 1.14
C ILE A 59 3.94 5.93 0.77
N SER A 60 2.82 5.75 0.05
CA SER A 60 2.32 4.43 -0.37
C SER A 60 3.24 3.74 -1.40
N LEU A 61 3.92 4.50 -2.26
CA LEU A 61 4.86 3.98 -3.24
C LEU A 61 6.18 3.52 -2.61
N LEU A 62 6.55 4.04 -1.43
CA LEU A 62 7.71 3.54 -0.68
C LEU A 62 7.60 2.04 -0.35
N GLY A 63 6.40 1.46 -0.39
CA GLY A 63 6.15 0.03 -0.18
C GLY A 63 6.68 -0.86 -1.31
N ILE A 64 6.98 -0.29 -2.48
CA ILE A 64 7.61 -1.01 -3.59
C ILE A 64 9.02 -1.47 -3.20
N LEU A 65 9.76 -0.67 -2.42
CA LEU A 65 11.13 -1.02 -1.98
C LEU A 65 11.17 -2.31 -1.13
N PRO A 66 10.43 -2.42 -0.01
CA PRO A 66 10.40 -3.67 0.75
C PRO A 66 9.77 -4.82 -0.05
N ALA A 67 8.82 -4.57 -0.96
CA ALA A 67 8.28 -5.62 -1.82
C ALA A 67 9.33 -6.21 -2.78
N LEU A 68 10.15 -5.35 -3.41
CA LEU A 68 11.25 -5.79 -4.26
C LEU A 68 12.32 -6.51 -3.44
N HIS A 69 12.66 -5.99 -2.27
CA HIS A 69 13.62 -6.66 -1.39
C HIS A 69 13.12 -8.05 -0.97
N TRP A 70 11.84 -8.16 -0.61
CA TRP A 70 11.21 -9.43 -0.29
C TRP A 70 11.28 -10.42 -1.46
N TYR A 71 11.03 -9.94 -2.69
CA TYR A 71 11.15 -10.74 -3.92
C TYR A 71 12.56 -11.32 -4.06
N TYR A 72 13.61 -10.53 -3.88
CA TYR A 72 14.99 -11.00 -3.99
C TYR A 72 15.39 -11.95 -2.86
N LEU A 73 14.99 -11.68 -1.62
CA LEU A 73 15.31 -12.54 -0.47
C LEU A 73 14.76 -13.96 -0.62
N HIS A 74 13.60 -14.12 -1.27
CA HIS A 74 12.96 -15.41 -1.46
C HIS A 74 13.39 -16.12 -2.76
N GLY A 75 14.43 -15.63 -3.45
CA GLY A 75 14.98 -16.26 -4.67
C GLY A 75 14.32 -15.80 -5.97
N GLY A 76 13.44 -14.80 -5.94
CA GLY A 76 12.77 -14.25 -7.11
C GLY A 76 11.83 -15.24 -7.80
N TRP A 77 11.74 -15.16 -9.13
CA TRP A 77 10.80 -15.97 -9.92
C TRP A 77 11.05 -17.48 -9.89
N SER A 78 12.18 -17.97 -9.36
CA SER A 78 12.38 -19.42 -9.20
C SER A 78 11.53 -20.01 -8.07
N ASN A 79 11.05 -19.18 -7.15
CA ASN A 79 10.27 -19.62 -5.99
C ASN A 79 8.76 -19.50 -6.26
N HIS A 80 8.04 -20.63 -6.16
CA HIS A 80 6.59 -20.66 -6.36
C HIS A 80 5.82 -19.74 -5.41
N HIS A 81 6.31 -19.58 -4.18
CA HIS A 81 5.74 -18.65 -3.19
C HIS A 81 5.77 -17.20 -3.71
N VAL A 82 6.90 -16.78 -4.29
CA VAL A 82 7.06 -15.45 -4.87
C VAL A 82 6.20 -15.30 -6.12
N GLN A 83 6.19 -16.30 -7.00
CA GLN A 83 5.34 -16.31 -8.20
C GLN A 83 3.85 -16.11 -7.87
N TYR A 84 3.39 -16.65 -6.75
CA TYR A 84 1.98 -16.56 -6.37
C TYR A 84 1.61 -15.23 -5.69
N PHE A 85 2.46 -14.73 -4.78
CA PHE A 85 2.12 -13.53 -3.99
C PHE A 85 2.60 -12.22 -4.60
N PHE A 86 3.75 -12.19 -5.27
CA PHE A 86 4.33 -10.96 -5.81
C PHE A 86 3.42 -10.27 -6.87
N PRO A 87 2.83 -10.99 -7.85
CA PRO A 87 1.94 -10.39 -8.85
C PRO A 87 0.73 -9.67 -8.24
N LYS A 88 0.26 -10.11 -7.06
CA LYS A 88 -0.92 -9.56 -6.40
C LYS A 88 -0.69 -8.14 -5.88
N LEU A 89 0.57 -7.73 -5.69
CA LEU A 89 0.92 -6.36 -5.36
C LEU A 89 0.66 -5.42 -6.55
N PHE A 90 0.86 -5.87 -7.79
CA PHE A 90 0.55 -5.05 -8.97
C PHE A 90 -0.96 -4.79 -9.07
N ILE A 91 -1.79 -5.79 -8.75
CA ILE A 91 -3.25 -5.62 -8.69
C ILE A 91 -3.62 -4.59 -7.61
N LEU A 92 -3.03 -4.70 -6.41
CA LEU A 92 -3.25 -3.75 -5.33
C LEU A 92 -2.90 -2.31 -5.75
N TYR A 93 -1.69 -2.12 -6.29
CA TYR A 93 -1.21 -0.81 -6.73
C TYR A 93 -2.01 -0.29 -7.93
N GLY A 94 -2.49 -1.16 -8.82
CA GLY A 94 -3.37 -0.80 -9.91
C GLY A 94 -4.71 -0.24 -9.42
N ILE A 95 -5.35 -0.89 -8.46
CA ILE A 95 -6.60 -0.41 -7.83
C ILE A 95 -6.37 0.95 -7.17
N LEU A 96 -5.29 1.09 -6.38
CA LEU A 96 -4.93 2.36 -5.74
C LEU A 96 -4.64 3.47 -6.76
N ALA A 97 -3.96 3.14 -7.86
CA ALA A 97 -3.65 4.08 -8.94
C ALA A 97 -4.92 4.58 -9.65
N ILE A 98 -5.91 3.72 -9.88
CA ILE A 98 -7.21 4.13 -10.45
C ILE A 98 -7.86 5.20 -9.58
N GLY A 99 -7.95 4.96 -8.26
CA GLY A 99 -8.51 5.92 -7.32
C GLY A 99 -7.74 7.24 -7.30
N ALA A 100 -6.40 7.17 -7.25
CA ALA A 100 -5.53 8.33 -7.22
C ALA A 100 -5.60 9.16 -8.50
N LEU A 101 -5.57 8.51 -9.66
CA LEU A 101 -5.67 9.18 -10.95
C LEU A 101 -7.04 9.84 -11.14
N ALA A 102 -8.14 9.15 -10.80
CA ALA A 102 -9.47 9.75 -10.84
C ALA A 102 -9.53 11.00 -9.96
N TYR A 103 -9.05 10.92 -8.72
CA TYR A 103 -9.10 12.04 -7.78
C TYR A 103 -8.25 13.25 -8.19
N LEU A 104 -7.05 13.01 -8.72
CA LEU A 104 -6.12 14.03 -9.17
C LEU A 104 -6.59 14.70 -10.47
N THR A 105 -7.07 13.91 -11.43
CA THR A 105 -7.51 14.41 -12.74
C THR A 105 -8.92 15.00 -12.73
N LYS A 106 -9.71 14.71 -11.69
CA LYS A 106 -11.14 15.03 -11.59
C LYS A 106 -11.98 14.32 -12.65
N PHE A 107 -11.55 13.13 -13.08
CA PHE A 107 -12.37 12.28 -13.93
C PHE A 107 -13.42 11.54 -13.08
N PRO A 108 -14.70 11.46 -13.52
CA PRO A 108 -15.25 11.97 -14.78
C PRO A 108 -15.84 13.39 -14.72
N GLU A 109 -16.01 13.99 -13.53
CA GLU A 109 -16.77 15.23 -13.36
C GLU A 109 -16.19 16.44 -14.11
N ARG A 110 -14.90 16.43 -14.40
CA ARG A 110 -14.23 17.45 -15.22
C ARG A 110 -14.73 17.45 -16.67
N PHE A 111 -15.11 16.30 -17.21
CA PHE A 111 -15.53 16.15 -18.60
C PHE A 111 -17.04 16.26 -18.77
N PHE A 112 -17.80 15.92 -17.73
CA PHE A 112 -19.27 15.93 -17.74
C PHE A 112 -19.80 16.68 -16.52
N PRO A 113 -19.69 18.02 -16.49
CA PRO A 113 -20.15 18.82 -15.37
C PRO A 113 -21.66 18.63 -15.17
N GLY A 114 -22.10 18.45 -13.92
CA GLY A 114 -23.52 18.27 -13.56
C GLY A 114 -24.04 16.82 -13.62
N TYR A 115 -23.31 15.90 -14.27
CA TYR A 115 -23.75 14.49 -14.39
C TYR A 115 -23.31 13.61 -13.21
N PHE A 116 -22.20 13.95 -12.58
CA PHE A 116 -21.53 13.13 -11.56
C PHE A 116 -21.51 13.79 -10.17
N ASP A 117 -22.43 14.72 -9.92
CA ASP A 117 -22.44 15.51 -8.68
C ASP A 117 -22.88 14.69 -7.46
N ILE A 118 -23.69 13.64 -7.67
CA ILE A 118 -24.25 12.78 -6.62
C ILE A 118 -23.59 11.39 -6.62
N LEU A 119 -23.35 10.81 -7.80
CA LEU A 119 -22.80 9.47 -7.97
C LEU A 119 -21.58 9.47 -8.89
N LEU A 120 -20.61 8.62 -8.58
CA LEU A 120 -19.35 8.42 -9.31
C LEU A 120 -18.47 9.69 -9.45
N ALA A 121 -18.62 10.66 -8.55
CA ALA A 121 -17.65 11.75 -8.44
C ALA A 121 -16.25 11.19 -8.19
N SER A 122 -15.18 11.84 -8.65
CA SER A 122 -13.81 11.37 -8.45
C SER A 122 -13.46 11.05 -6.99
N HIS A 123 -14.06 11.76 -6.04
CA HIS A 123 -13.89 11.48 -4.61
C HIS A 123 -14.55 10.17 -4.17
N GLN A 124 -15.72 9.84 -4.73
CA GLN A 124 -16.36 8.54 -4.48
C GLN A 124 -15.56 7.42 -5.13
N ILE A 125 -15.06 7.61 -6.36
CA ILE A 125 -14.18 6.64 -7.04
C ILE A 125 -12.92 6.38 -6.21
N TRP A 126 -12.31 7.43 -5.63
CA TRP A 126 -11.19 7.29 -4.71
C TRP A 126 -11.54 6.39 -3.52
N HIS A 127 -12.67 6.63 -2.84
CA HIS A 127 -13.08 5.83 -1.67
C HIS A 127 -13.40 4.38 -2.04
N PHE A 128 -14.12 4.15 -3.15
CA PHE A 128 -14.41 2.79 -3.62
C PHE A 128 -13.13 2.03 -3.98
N SER A 129 -12.18 2.69 -4.64
CA SER A 129 -10.88 2.10 -4.96
C SER A 129 -10.09 1.77 -3.69
N ALA A 130 -10.07 2.68 -2.71
CA ALA A 130 -9.42 2.45 -1.42
C ALA A 130 -10.03 1.25 -0.67
N LEU A 131 -11.37 1.15 -0.64
CA LEU A 131 -12.08 0.03 -0.03
C LEU A 131 -11.74 -1.30 -0.73
N ALA A 132 -11.79 -1.34 -2.07
CA ALA A 132 -11.44 -2.51 -2.85
C ALA A 132 -9.98 -2.95 -2.60
N ALA A 133 -9.06 -1.98 -2.51
CA ALA A 133 -7.67 -2.24 -2.18
C ALA A 133 -7.51 -2.82 -0.76
N PHE A 134 -8.22 -2.30 0.25
CA PHE A 134 -8.18 -2.86 1.60
C PHE A 134 -8.72 -4.29 1.66
N ILE A 135 -9.82 -4.58 0.96
CA ILE A 135 -10.38 -5.95 0.89
C ILE A 135 -9.37 -6.88 0.22
N TRP A 136 -8.80 -6.47 -0.92
CA TRP A 136 -7.79 -7.25 -1.63
C TRP A 136 -6.54 -7.51 -0.77
N TRP A 137 -6.07 -6.48 -0.08
CA TRP A 137 -4.93 -6.57 0.84
C TRP A 137 -5.19 -7.55 1.98
N TYR A 138 -6.34 -7.42 2.63
CA TYR A 138 -6.74 -8.27 3.75
C TYR A 138 -6.84 -9.74 3.33
N GLN A 139 -7.57 -10.04 2.25
CA GLN A 139 -7.75 -11.41 1.76
C GLN A 139 -6.42 -12.07 1.41
N ASN A 140 -5.50 -11.33 0.80
CA ASN A 140 -4.19 -11.87 0.44
C ASN A 140 -3.24 -11.98 1.64
N GLY A 141 -3.36 -11.08 2.63
CA GLY A 141 -2.67 -11.21 3.90
C GLY A 141 -3.06 -12.48 4.66
N ILE A 142 -4.35 -12.84 4.69
CA ILE A 142 -4.81 -14.10 5.30
C ILE A 142 -4.24 -15.31 4.56
N LYS A 143 -4.23 -15.30 3.22
CA LYS A 143 -3.63 -16.38 2.41
C LYS A 143 -2.13 -16.53 2.67
N LEU A 144 -1.41 -15.41 2.82
CA LEU A 144 0.02 -15.42 3.14
C LEU A 144 0.28 -15.96 4.56
N LEU A 145 -0.54 -15.55 5.53
CA LEU A 145 -0.47 -16.09 6.89
C LEU A 145 -0.71 -17.62 6.90
N GLN A 146 -1.73 -18.10 6.20
CA GLN A 146 -2.01 -19.53 6.06
C GLN A 146 -0.84 -20.29 5.42
N TYR A 147 -0.18 -19.69 4.43
CA TYR A 147 1.03 -20.25 3.83
C TYR A 147 2.15 -20.41 4.88
N TYR A 148 2.42 -19.40 5.70
CA TYR A 148 3.48 -19.48 6.72
C TYR A 148 3.14 -20.39 7.90
N ILE A 149 1.86 -20.54 8.24
CA ILE A 149 1.42 -21.53 9.24
C ILE A 149 1.72 -22.96 8.75
N THR A 150 1.50 -23.22 7.46
CA THR A 150 1.74 -24.54 6.85
C THR A 150 3.20 -24.77 6.47
N ASN A 151 3.95 -23.70 6.21
CA ASN A 151 5.36 -23.72 5.79
C ASN A 151 6.20 -22.83 6.73
N PRO A 152 6.51 -23.29 7.96
CA PRO A 152 7.25 -22.50 8.92
C PRO A 152 8.69 -22.23 8.47
N CYS A 153 9.17 -21.02 8.77
CA CYS A 153 10.47 -20.49 8.31
C CYS A 153 11.69 -21.36 8.68
N ASN A 154 11.62 -22.13 9.77
CA ASN A 154 12.71 -23.02 10.20
C ASN A 154 13.01 -24.15 9.19
N ALA A 155 12.08 -24.45 8.28
CA ALA A 155 12.28 -25.43 7.21
C ALA A 155 12.96 -24.83 5.96
N GLN A 156 13.05 -23.50 5.83
CA GLN A 156 13.56 -22.80 4.64
C GLN A 156 14.97 -22.19 4.81
N LEU A 157 15.53 -22.22 6.02
CA LEU A 157 16.88 -21.70 6.33
C LEU A 157 17.96 -22.81 6.42
N LYS A 158 17.72 -23.98 5.79
CA LYS A 158 18.72 -25.04 5.62
C LYS A 158 19.18 -25.13 4.18
#